data_AF-A0AAU5HES3-F1
#
_entry.id   AF-A0AAU5HES3-F1
#
_cell.length_a   1.000
_cell.length_b   1.000
_cell.length_c   1.000
_cell.angle_alpha   90.00
_cell.angle_beta   90.00
_cell.angle_gamma   90.00
#
_symmetry.space_group_name_H-M   'P 1'
#
loop_
_entity.id
_entity.type
_entity.pdbx_description
1 polymer ?
#
loop_
_entity_poly.entity_id
_entity_poly.type
_entity_poly.pdbx_seq_one_letter_code
_entity_poly.pdbx_strand_id
1 'polypeptide(L)' 'MTSRRTGASSGSSEKVLTPQLWEDVLTDRGFTVEAIDLLHRQAGDPVVDQLIQARRA' A
#
# COMPACT_ATOMS: atom_id res chain seq x y z
N MET A 1 7.35 -16.34 29.39
CA MET A 1 7.18 -17.77 29.03
C MET A 1 5.72 -17.89 28.59
N THR A 2 5.34 -18.00 27.32
CA THR A 2 5.93 -18.77 26.22
C THR A 2 5.54 -18.09 24.90
N SER A 3 6.53 -17.86 24.04
CA SER A 3 6.39 -17.27 22.71
C SER A 3 5.41 -18.06 21.83
N ARG A 4 4.51 -17.36 21.13
CA ARG A 4 3.96 -17.85 19.86
C ARG A 4 4.59 -17.05 18.74
N ARG A 5 5.65 -17.63 18.17
CA ARG A 5 6.25 -17.23 16.91
C ARG A 5 5.29 -17.69 15.82
N THR A 6 4.39 -16.81 15.37
CA THR A 6 3.64 -17.02 14.14
C THR A 6 4.61 -16.84 12.97
N GLY A 7 4.73 -17.90 12.18
CA GLY A 7 5.70 -18.02 11.11
C GLY A 7 5.62 -16.85 10.13
N ALA A 8 6.80 -16.34 9.77
CA ALA A 8 6.97 -15.51 8.60
C ALA A 8 6.53 -16.32 7.38
N SER A 9 5.39 -15.94 6.79
CA SER A 9 5.01 -16.39 5.46
C SER A 9 5.96 -15.73 4.47
N SER A 10 7.07 -16.40 4.16
CA SER A 10 7.81 -16.18 2.92
C SER A 10 6.96 -16.67 1.76
N GLY A 11 6.03 -15.83 1.33
CA GLY A 11 5.55 -15.82 -0.04
C GLY A 11 6.13 -14.56 -0.67
N SER A 12 6.85 -14.69 -1.78
CA SER A 12 7.11 -13.55 -2.64
C SER A 12 5.74 -13.05 -3.14
N SER A 13 5.10 -12.19 -2.37
CA SER A 13 3.91 -11.48 -2.82
C SER A 13 4.36 -10.60 -3.96
N GLU A 14 3.96 -11.00 -5.16
CA GLU A 14 3.76 -10.18 -6.34
C GLU A 14 3.55 -8.71 -5.94
N LYS A 15 4.30 -7.80 -6.57
CA LYS A 15 4.50 -6.40 -6.17
C LYS A 15 3.22 -5.55 -6.18
N VAL A 16 2.25 -5.87 -5.34
CA VAL A 16 1.10 -5.01 -5.08
C VAL A 16 1.54 -4.03 -4.01
N LEU A 17 1.89 -2.82 -4.43
CA LEU A 17 2.17 -1.73 -3.50
C LEU A 17 0.86 -1.43 -2.77
N THR A 18 0.74 -1.85 -1.51
CA THR A 18 -0.39 -1.47 -0.67
C THR A 18 -0.42 0.06 -0.53
N PRO A 19 -1.58 0.68 -0.29
CA PRO A 19 -1.68 2.13 -0.08
C PRO A 19 -0.65 2.69 0.90
N GLN A 20 -0.43 1.98 2.01
CA GLN A 20 0.56 2.34 3.03
C GLN A 20 2.00 2.39 2.49
N LEU A 21 2.36 1.47 1.59
CA LEU A 21 3.70 1.48 1.02
C LEU A 21 3.91 2.71 0.11
N TRP A 22 2.86 3.22 -0.52
CA TRP A 22 2.95 4.49 -1.25
C TRP A 22 3.10 5.69 -0.32
N GLU A 23 2.40 5.72 0.81
CA GLU A 23 2.57 6.77 1.82
C GLU A 23 4.01 6.84 2.31
N ASP A 24 4.59 5.69 2.65
CA ASP A 24 5.99 5.58 3.10
C ASP A 24 6.95 6.10 2.03
N VAL A 25 6.82 5.63 0.78
CA VAL A 25 7.69 6.02 -0.34
C VAL A 25 7.60 7.51 -0.66
N LEU A 26 6.40 8.09 -0.59
CA LEU A 26 6.20 9.51 -0.91
C LEU A 26 6.68 10.41 0.23
N THR A 27 6.45 10.00 1.49
CA THR A 27 6.93 10.71 2.67
C THR A 27 8.46 10.73 2.71
N ASP A 28 9.12 9.60 2.46
CA ASP A 28 10.58 9.50 2.34
C ASP A 28 11.15 10.41 1.25
N ARG A 29 10.34 10.73 0.24
CA ARG A 29 10.71 11.63 -0.85
C ARG A 29 10.35 13.09 -0.61
N GLY A 30 9.82 13.45 0.56
CA GLY A 30 9.45 14.82 0.92
C GLY A 30 8.11 15.28 0.35
N PHE A 31 7.18 14.36 0.15
CA PHE A 31 5.80 14.68 -0.16
C PHE A 31 4.91 14.46 1.07
N THR A 32 3.88 15.28 1.20
CA THR A 32 2.72 14.98 2.04
C THR A 32 1.67 14.31 1.16
N VAL A 33 1.24 13.10 1.54
CA VAL A 33 0.09 12.44 0.91
C VAL A 33 -1.19 13.03 1.48
N GLU A 34 -2.07 13.50 0.61
CA GLU A 34 -3.33 14.16 0.96
C GLU A 34 -4.53 13.21 0.83
N ALA A 35 -4.50 12.30 -0.14
CA ALA A 35 -5.53 11.27 -0.33
C ALA A 35 -4.99 10.08 -1.13
N ILE A 36 -5.57 8.89 -0.87
CA ILE A 36 -5.41 7.69 -1.70
C ILE A 36 -6.78 7.08 -1.96
N ASP A 37 -7.21 7.11 -3.22
CA ASP A 37 -8.49 6.55 -3.66
C ASP A 37 -8.29 5.21 -4.37
N LEU A 38 -9.05 4.20 -3.96
CA LEU A 38 -9.06 2.88 -4.59
C LEU A 38 -10.17 2.81 -5.65
N LEU A 39 -9.77 2.81 -6.92
CA LEU A 39 -10.67 2.77 -8.05
C LEU A 39 -10.84 1.33 -8.55
N HIS A 40 -12.07 0.84 -8.51
CA HIS A 40 -12.44 -0.48 -9.01
C HIS A 40 -13.14 -0.30 -10.36
N ARG A 41 -12.64 -0.95 -11.42
CA ARG A 41 -13.24 -0.85 -12.76
C ARG A 41 -14.62 -1.51 -12.81
N GLN A 42 -14.79 -2.62 -12.11
CA GLN A 42 -16.07 -3.30 -11.90
C GLN A 42 -16.12 -3.95 -10.51
N ALA A 43 -17.32 -4.21 -9.99
CA ALA A 43 -17.48 -4.91 -8.73
C ALA A 43 -16.91 -6.34 -8.83
N GLY A 44 -15.96 -6.66 -7.95
CA GLY A 44 -15.28 -7.96 -7.95
C GLY A 44 -14.07 -8.07 -8.89
N ASP A 45 -13.66 -6.98 -9.54
CA ASP A 45 -12.40 -6.94 -10.29
C ASP A 45 -11.21 -7.12 -9.31
N PRO A 46 -10.32 -8.12 -9.53
CA PRO A 46 -9.14 -8.31 -8.68
C PRO A 46 -8.11 -7.19 -8.84
N VAL A 47 -8.20 -6.38 -9.90
CA VAL A 47 -7.31 -5.25 -10.13
C VAL A 47 -7.93 -3.98 -9.55
N VAL A 48 -7.17 -3.31 -8.69
CA VAL A 48 -7.54 -2.03 -8.08
C VAL A 48 -6.53 -0.97 -8.50
N ASP A 49 -7.01 0.08 -9.16
CA ASP A 49 -6.20 1.25 -9.48
C ASP A 49 -6.12 2.16 -8.24
N GLN A 50 -4.96 2.76 -7.96
CA GLN A 50 -4.77 3.68 -6.84
C GLN A 50 -4.50 5.08 -7.36
N LEU A 51 -5.39 6.03 -7.08
CA LEU A 51 -5.18 7.45 -7.34
C LEU A 51 -4.61 8.11 -6.10
N ILE A 52 -3.36 8.58 -6.19
CA ILE A 52 -2.65 9.20 -5.07
C ILE A 52 -2.53 10.70 -5.32
N GLN A 53 -3.01 11.49 -4.36
CA GLN A 53 -2.87 12.93 -4.34
C GLN A 53 -1.78 13.30 -3.34
N ALA A 54 -0.74 13.97 -3.81
CA ALA A 54 0.40 14.34 -2.98
C ALA A 54 0.92 15.73 -3.32
N ARG A 55 1.35 16.46 -2.30
CA ARG A 55 1.90 17.81 -2.39
C ARG A 55 3.34 17.82 -1.91
N ARG A 56 4.19 18.61 -2.57
CA ARG A 56 5.57 18.84 -2.12
C ARG A 56 5.54 19.62 -0.80
N ALA A 57 6.21 19.09 0.22
CA ALA A 57 6.39 19.77 1.49
C ALA A 57 7.40 20.92 1.38
#